data_AF-A0A1A8PHU1-F1
#
_entry.id   AF-A0A1A8PHU1-F1
#
_cell.length_a   1.000
_cell.length_b   1.000
_cell.length_c   1.000
_cell.angle_alpha   90.00
_cell.angle_beta   90.00
_cell.angle_gamma   90.00
#
_symmetry.space_group_name_H-M   'P 1'
#
loop_
_entity.id
_entity.type
_entity.pdbx_description
1 polymer ?
#
loop_
_entity_poly.entity_id
_entity_poly.type
_entity_poly.pdbx_seq_one_letter_code
_entity_poly.pdbx_strand_id
1 'polypeptide(L)' 'AECIVGDIAPSDNVSKEEKHRREKEAMEHLTSLLPESLKQEIFALWEEYEHQSSPEARLVKQFDLLEMI' A
#
# COMPACT_ATOMS: atom_id res chain seq x y z
N ALA A 1 -2.63 -4.80 1.38
CA ALA A 1 -2.60 -4.41 2.81
C ALA A 1 -3.99 -4.36 3.44
N GLU A 2 -4.95 -3.68 2.80
CA GLU A 2 -6.30 -3.41 3.32
C GLU A 2 -7.10 -4.65 3.73
N CYS A 3 -6.87 -5.81 3.11
CA CYS A 3 -7.51 -7.06 3.53
C CYS A 3 -7.15 -7.51 4.95
N ILE A 4 -6.05 -7.00 5.52
CA ILE A 4 -5.62 -7.25 6.91
C ILE A 4 -5.82 -6.00 7.77
N VAL A 5 -5.49 -4.82 7.25
CA VAL A 5 -5.51 -3.56 8.02
C VAL A 5 -6.91 -2.94 8.11
N GLY A 6 -7.80 -3.29 7.19
CA GLY A 6 -9.05 -2.58 6.94
C GLY A 6 -8.84 -1.35 6.04
N ASP A 7 -9.94 -0.82 5.52
CA ASP A 7 -9.96 0.47 4.79
C ASP A 7 -9.86 1.61 5.81
N ILE A 8 -8.65 2.15 5.99
CA ILE A 8 -8.39 3.29 6.88
C ILE A 8 -8.64 4.57 6.08
N ALA A 9 -9.81 5.16 6.29
CA ALA A 9 -10.21 6.41 5.68
C ALA A 9 -9.60 7.62 6.41
N PRO A 10 -9.52 8.80 5.77
CA PRO A 10 -9.08 10.04 6.43
C PRO A 10 -9.88 10.40 7.70
N SER A 11 -11.11 9.88 7.83
CA SER A 11 -11.98 10.03 9.00
C SER A 11 -11.54 9.23 10.23
N ASP A 12 -10.70 8.20 10.06
CA ASP A 12 -10.32 7.28 11.14
C ASP A 12 -9.24 7.82 12.06
N ASN A 13 -8.78 9.06 11.82
CA ASN A 13 -7.86 9.80 12.69
C ASN A 13 -6.53 9.06 12.97
N VAL A 14 -6.14 8.15 12.08
CA VAL A 14 -4.85 7.45 12.12
C VAL A 14 -3.79 8.31 11.46
N SER A 15 -2.62 8.47 12.09
CA SER A 15 -1.53 9.20 11.47
C SER A 15 -1.01 8.46 10.22
N LYS A 16 -0.46 9.21 9.27
CA LYS A 16 0.10 8.61 8.05
C LYS A 16 1.18 7.57 8.38
N GLU A 17 1.99 7.83 9.40
CA GLU A 17 3.06 6.97 9.84
C GLU A 17 2.53 5.65 10.43
N GLU A 18 1.46 5.70 11.23
CA GLU A 18 0.86 4.50 11.82
C GLU A 18 0.07 3.69 10.77
N LYS A 19 -0.61 4.37 9.84
CA LYS A 19 -1.24 3.73 8.68
C LYS A 19 -0.18 2.98 7.86
N HIS A 20 0.89 3.66 7.49
CA HIS A 20 1.99 3.06 6.74
C HIS A 20 2.65 1.89 7.48
N ARG A 21 2.86 1.99 8.80
CA ARG A 21 3.40 0.88 9.62
C ARG A 21 2.51 -0.36 9.55
N ARG A 22 1.21 -0.18 9.74
CA ARG A 22 0.23 -1.29 9.67
C ARG A 22 0.17 -1.90 8.28
N GLU A 23 0.16 -1.07 7.25
CA GLU A 23 0.12 -1.53 5.86
C GLU A 23 1.38 -2.29 5.47
N LYS A 24 2.54 -1.83 5.94
CA LYS A 24 3.81 -2.53 5.76
C LYS A 24 3.80 -3.91 6.42
N GLU A 25 3.42 -4.00 7.69
CA GLU A 25 3.33 -5.28 8.41
C GLU A 25 2.38 -6.26 7.71
N ALA A 26 1.24 -5.76 7.21
CA ALA A 26 0.31 -6.56 6.43
C ALA A 26 0.91 -7.05 5.10
N MET A 27 1.64 -6.19 4.38
CA MET A 27 2.28 -6.57 3.12
C MET A 27 3.43 -7.55 3.33
N GLU A 28 4.23 -7.39 4.38
CA GLU A 28 5.25 -8.37 4.78
C GLU A 28 4.62 -9.74 5.05
N HIS A 29 3.50 -9.77 5.79
CA HIS A 29 2.77 -11.01 6.04
C HIS A 29 2.20 -11.63 4.76
N LEU A 30 1.51 -10.85 3.92
CA LEU A 30 0.89 -11.34 2.68
C LEU A 30 1.93 -11.86 1.69
N THR A 31 3.03 -11.13 1.51
CA THR A 31 4.07 -11.50 0.57
C THR A 31 4.93 -12.66 1.08
N SER A 32 4.98 -12.90 2.40
CA SER A 32 5.64 -14.10 2.97
C SER A 32 4.99 -15.42 2.54
N LEU A 33 3.74 -15.39 2.10
CA LEU A 33 3.01 -16.58 1.61
C LEU A 33 3.32 -16.91 0.15
N LEU A 34 4.09 -16.06 -0.54
CA LEU A 34 4.39 -16.19 -1.95
C LEU A 34 5.79 -16.77 -2.18
N PRO A 35 6.04 -17.38 -3.36
CA PRO A 35 7.39 -17.71 -3.80
C PRO A 35 8.31 -16.47 -3.80
N GLU A 36 9.59 -16.65 -3.47
CA GLU A 36 10.55 -15.56 -3.25
C GLU A 36 10.61 -14.54 -4.40
N SER A 37 10.52 -14.98 -5.66
CA SER A 37 10.52 -14.09 -6.82
C SER A 37 9.29 -13.17 -6.86
N LEU A 38 8.11 -13.71 -6.56
CA LEU A 38 6.86 -12.95 -6.54
C LEU A 38 6.75 -12.06 -5.30
N LYS A 39 7.28 -12.53 -4.17
CA LYS A 39 7.38 -11.73 -2.93
C LYS A 39 8.15 -10.44 -3.19
N GLN A 40 9.33 -10.53 -3.79
CA GLN A 40 10.17 -9.37 -4.07
C GLN A 40 9.50 -8.38 -5.02
N GLU A 41 8.90 -8.89 -6.10
CA GLU A 41 8.21 -8.06 -7.09
C GLU A 41 7.00 -7.32 -6.48
N ILE A 42 6.12 -8.04 -5.78
CA ILE A 42 4.90 -7.46 -5.21
C ILE A 42 5.22 -6.48 -4.08
N PHE A 43 6.22 -6.79 -3.25
CA PHE A 43 6.65 -5.88 -2.19
C PHE A 43 7.26 -4.60 -2.76
N ALA A 44 8.10 -4.71 -3.80
CA ALA A 44 8.68 -3.55 -4.46
C ALA A 44 7.63 -2.66 -5.13
N LEU A 45 6.62 -3.24 -5.80
CA LEU A 45 5.52 -2.48 -6.40
C LEU A 45 4.69 -1.74 -5.34
N TRP A 46 4.43 -2.37 -4.19
CA TRP A 46 3.75 -1.72 -3.08
C TRP A 46 4.58 -0.55 -2.51
N GLU A 47 5.88 -0.75 -2.32
CA GLU A 47 6.78 0.29 -1.83
C GLU A 47 6.89 1.48 -2.81
N GLU A 48 6.92 1.19 -4.12
CA GLU A 48 6.90 2.19 -5.19
C GLU A 48 5.63 3.04 -5.14
N TYR A 49 4.47 2.39 -4.97
CA TYR A 49 3.19 3.07 -4.83
C TYR A 49 3.14 3.95 -3.57
N GLU A 50 3.53 3.43 -2.41
CA GLU A 50 3.53 4.20 -1.16
C GLU A 50 4.46 5.43 -1.23
N HIS A 51 5.65 5.28 -1.80
CA HIS A 51 6.61 6.38 -1.92
C HIS A 51 6.33 7.32 -3.09
N GLN A 52 5.36 6.99 -3.96
CA GLN A 52 5.03 7.79 -5.14
C GLN A 52 6.26 8.06 -6.03
N SER A 53 7.20 7.11 -6.06
CA SER A 53 8.55 7.30 -6.57
C SER A 53 8.61 7.30 -8.10
N SER A 54 7.66 6.64 -8.76
CA SER A 54 7.53 6.59 -10.22
C SER A 54 6.40 7.48 -10.77
N PRO A 55 6.46 7.87 -12.06
CA PRO A 55 5.33 8.49 -12.75
C PRO A 55 4.05 7.64 -12.69
N GLU A 56 4.20 6.32 -12.80
CA GLU A 56 3.11 5.34 -12.74
C GLU A 56 2.44 5.37 -11.36
N ALA A 57 3.20 5.30 -10.27
CA ALA A 57 2.68 5.36 -8.91
C ALA A 57 1.91 6.67 -8.64
N ARG A 58 2.42 7.79 -9.17
CA ARG A 58 1.73 9.09 -9.08
C ARG A 58 0.43 9.13 -9.87
N LEU A 59 0.42 8.55 -11.07
CA LEU A 59 -0.79 8.48 -11.89
C LEU A 59 -1.84 7.59 -11.24
N VAL A 60 -1.46 6.41 -10.75
CA VAL A 60 -2.38 5.50 -10.04
C VAL A 60 -2.98 6.19 -8.82
N LYS A 61 -2.18 6.97 -8.07
CA LYS A 61 -2.71 7.72 -6.92
C LYS A 61 -3.71 8.80 -7.30
N GLN A 62 -3.55 9.42 -8.47
CA GLN A 62 -4.53 10.36 -8.98
C GLN A 62 -5.85 9.68 -9.35
N PHE A 63 -5.80 8.46 -9.90
CA PHE A 63 -6.99 7.67 -10.17
C PHE A 63 -7.71 7.24 -8.88
N ASP A 64 -6.96 6.78 -7.88
CA ASP A 64 -7.47 6.45 -6.55
C ASP A 64 -8.22 7.63 -5.91
N LEU A 65 -7.64 8.84 -6.00
CA LEU A 65 -8.30 10.06 -5.52
C LEU A 65 -9.55 10.44 -6.33
N LEU A 66 -9.57 10.15 -7.64
CA LEU A 66 -10.71 10.43 -8.51
C LEU A 66 -11.87 9.45 -8.25
N GLU A 67 -11.59 8.17 -8.01
CA GLU A 67 -12.59 7.15 -7.72
C GLU A 67 -13.35 7.43 -6.41
N MET A 68 -12.68 8.12 -5.47
CA MET A 68 -13.28 8.52 -4.19
C MET A 68 -14.27 9.70 -4.29
N ILE A 69 -14.40 10.37 -5.46
CA ILE A 69 -15.32 11.52 -5.71
C ILE A 69 -16.68 11.04 -6.20
#